data_AF-A0A1V5B8B8-F1
#
_entry.id   AF-A0A1V5B8B8-F1
#
_cell.length_a   1.000
_cell.length_b   1.000
_cell.length_c   1.000
_cell.angle_alpha   90.00
_cell.angle_beta   90.00
_cell.angle_gamma   90.00
#
_symmetry.space_group_name_H-M   'P 1'
#
loop_
_entity.id
_entity.type
_entity.pdbx_description
1 polymer ?
#
loop_
_entity_poly.entity_id
_entity_poly.type
_entity_poly.pdbx_seq_one_letter_code
_entity_poly.pdbx_strand_id
1 'polypeptide(L)'
;MPSIKYTRIEITPDAYRSLEAEAILQGKTLKKLASELILKGVSQKALDFVQDAAMPPATGWQEMEFDEETWKVIKKIGSTGMHIGEQTLKTVKDAILENGYQEAMLYVAQHTASMERDELHRVMAICRRYKLSVKMAAYLIENLNEIESGNWM
;
A
#
# COMPACT_ATOMS: atom_id res chain seq x y z
N MET A 1 -13.75 -19.25 -4.89
CA MET A 1 -14.24 -18.33 -3.84
C MET A 1 -15.70 -17.98 -4.14
N PRO A 2 -16.62 -18.09 -3.16
CA PRO A 2 -18.00 -17.68 -3.37
C PRO A 2 -18.06 -16.16 -3.57
N SER A 3 -18.70 -15.70 -4.65
CA SER A 3 -18.90 -14.27 -4.90
C SER A 3 -19.96 -13.73 -3.95
N ILE A 4 -19.54 -13.25 -2.79
CA ILE A 4 -20.43 -12.55 -1.86
C ILE A 4 -20.73 -11.19 -2.49
N LYS A 5 -21.87 -11.09 -3.17
CA LYS A 5 -22.38 -9.80 -3.65
C LYS A 5 -22.85 -9.02 -2.43
N TYR A 6 -22.05 -8.06 -1.97
CA TYR A 6 -22.45 -7.17 -0.89
C TYR A 6 -23.67 -6.37 -1.33
N THR A 7 -24.74 -6.42 -0.53
CA THR A 7 -25.96 -5.66 -0.77
C THR A 7 -25.65 -4.17 -0.71
N ARG A 8 -26.17 -3.42 -1.67
CA ARG A 8 -26.08 -1.95 -1.69
C ARG A 8 -26.69 -1.41 -0.39
N ILE A 9 -25.96 -0.51 0.29
CA ILE A 9 -26.48 0.16 1.49
C ILE A 9 -27.56 1.15 1.04
N GLU A 10 -28.78 0.93 1.53
CA GLU A 10 -29.90 1.87 1.38
C GLU A 10 -30.08 2.64 2.68
N ILE A 11 -30.22 3.97 2.57
CA ILE A 11 -30.39 4.87 3.71
C ILE A 11 -31.85 5.31 3.73
N THR A 12 -32.47 5.34 4.91
CA THR A 12 -33.85 5.81 5.04
C THR A 12 -33.94 7.31 4.70
N PRO A 13 -35.07 7.79 4.15
CA PRO A 13 -35.24 9.20 3.80
C PRO A 13 -35.00 10.16 4.98
N ASP A 14 -35.42 9.77 6.18
CA ASP A 14 -35.26 10.59 7.39
C ASP A 14 -33.80 10.68 7.86
N ALA A 15 -33.04 9.58 7.76
CA ALA A 15 -31.61 9.57 8.06
C ALA A 15 -30.84 10.43 7.05
N TYR A 16 -31.23 10.36 5.77
CA TYR A 16 -30.62 11.18 4.72
C TYR A 16 -30.81 12.68 4.96
N ARG A 17 -32.05 13.11 5.28
CA ARG A 17 -32.36 14.52 5.61
C ARG A 17 -31.62 15.01 6.85
N SER A 18 -31.55 14.18 7.89
CA SER A 18 -30.79 14.50 9.10
C SER A 18 -29.31 14.71 8.79
N LEU A 19 -28.75 13.89 7.91
CA LEU A 19 -27.36 13.98 7.50
C LEU A 19 -27.10 15.23 6.62
N GLU A 20 -28.04 15.62 5.77
CA GLU A 20 -27.99 16.89 5.02
C GLU A 20 -28.01 18.10 5.95
N ALA A 21 -28.92 18.14 6.92
CA ALA A 21 -29.02 19.25 7.87
C ALA A 21 -27.73 19.41 8.68
N GLU A 22 -27.19 18.31 9.18
CA GLU A 22 -25.94 18.30 9.95
C GLU A 22 -24.72 18.72 9.09
N ALA A 23 -24.71 18.33 7.81
CA ALA A 23 -23.64 18.70 6.88
C ALA A 23 -23.63 20.22 6.61
N ILE A 24 -24.81 20.82 6.48
CA ILE A 24 -24.99 22.26 6.33
C ILE A 24 -24.53 23.00 7.59
N LEU A 25 -24.96 22.54 8.78
CA LEU A 25 -24.62 23.17 10.06
C LEU A 25 -23.11 23.15 10.33
N GLN A 26 -22.42 22.07 9.95
CA GLN A 26 -20.98 21.94 10.13
C GLN A 26 -20.14 22.49 8.95
N GLY A 27 -20.77 22.96 7.88
CA GLY A 27 -20.08 23.44 6.67
C GLY A 27 -19.25 22.37 5.96
N LYS A 28 -19.67 21.10 6.04
CA LYS A 28 -18.97 19.95 5.44
C LYS A 28 -19.75 19.38 4.26
N THR A 29 -19.07 18.61 3.41
CA THR A 29 -19.75 17.84 2.37
C THR A 29 -20.47 16.64 2.97
N LEU A 30 -21.61 16.26 2.36
CA LEU A 30 -22.42 15.10 2.77
C LEU A 30 -21.57 13.83 2.88
N LYS A 31 -20.71 13.58 1.89
CA LYS A 31 -19.79 12.44 1.86
C LYS A 31 -18.85 12.43 3.07
N LYS A 32 -18.22 13.57 3.37
CA LYS A 32 -17.25 13.68 4.47
C LYS A 32 -17.93 13.45 5.81
N LEU A 33 -19.10 14.07 6.03
CA LEU A 33 -19.85 13.88 7.26
C LEU A 33 -20.29 12.43 7.43
N ALA A 34 -20.82 11.80 6.38
CA ALA A 34 -21.22 10.40 6.42
C ALA A 34 -20.04 9.48 6.76
N SER A 35 -18.89 9.69 6.12
CA SER A 35 -17.67 8.92 6.43
C SER A 35 -17.23 9.10 7.88
N GLU A 36 -17.22 10.32 8.41
CA GLU A 36 -16.86 10.59 9.81
C GLU A 36 -17.83 9.91 10.80
N LEU A 37 -19.13 9.99 10.55
CA LEU A 37 -20.15 9.37 11.41
C LEU A 37 -20.07 7.84 11.39
N ILE A 38 -19.83 7.25 10.22
CA ILE A 38 -19.61 5.81 10.09
C ILE A 38 -18.37 5.40 10.89
N LEU A 39 -17.23 6.07 10.68
CA LEU A 39 -15.99 5.73 11.39
C LEU A 39 -16.11 5.89 12.92
N LYS A 40 -16.87 6.88 13.39
CA LYS A 40 -17.14 7.05 14.83
C LYS A 40 -18.11 6.02 15.41
N GLY A 41 -19.09 5.55 14.61
CA GLY A 41 -20.14 4.64 15.05
C GLY A 41 -19.84 3.16 14.85
N VAL A 42 -18.82 2.82 14.05
CA VAL A 42 -18.44 1.43 13.79
C VAL A 42 -17.79 0.82 15.05
N SER A 43 -18.15 -0.44 15.34
CA SER A 43 -17.56 -1.19 16.45
C SER A 43 -16.07 -1.40 16.24
N GLN A 44 -15.30 -1.34 17.33
CA GLN A 44 -13.87 -1.66 17.30
C GLN A 44 -13.59 -3.02 16.63
N LYS A 45 -14.39 -4.05 16.91
CA LYS A 45 -14.25 -5.37 16.27
C LYS A 45 -14.41 -5.34 14.75
N ALA A 46 -15.26 -4.44 14.23
CA ALA A 46 -15.47 -4.29 12.80
C ALA A 46 -14.34 -3.46 12.16
N LEU A 47 -13.80 -2.47 12.88
CA LEU A 47 -12.58 -1.77 12.48
C LEU A 47 -11.41 -2.75 12.42
N ASP A 48 -11.24 -3.58 13.45
CA ASP A 48 -10.20 -4.60 13.55
C ASP A 48 -10.37 -5.64 12.44
N PHE A 49 -11.59 -6.12 12.15
CA PHE A 49 -11.83 -7.04 11.03
C PHE A 49 -11.48 -6.45 9.65
N VAL A 50 -11.79 -5.17 9.42
CA VAL A 50 -11.40 -4.47 8.19
C VAL A 50 -9.89 -4.22 8.17
N GLN A 51 -9.27 -3.93 9.31
CA GLN A 51 -7.83 -3.79 9.43
C GLN A 51 -7.11 -5.13 9.26
N ASP A 52 -7.63 -6.25 9.74
CA ASP A 52 -7.10 -7.61 9.55
C ASP A 52 -7.36 -8.12 8.11
N ALA A 53 -8.37 -7.61 7.43
CA ALA A 53 -8.60 -7.85 6.01
C ALA A 53 -7.75 -6.91 5.11
N ALA A 54 -7.39 -5.72 5.60
CA ALA A 54 -6.60 -4.72 4.88
C ALA A 54 -5.09 -4.82 5.17
N MET A 55 -4.71 -5.27 6.35
CA MET A 55 -3.37 -5.64 6.78
C MET A 55 -3.21 -7.15 6.61
N PRO A 56 -2.14 -7.64 5.96
CA PRO A 56 -1.60 -8.93 6.38
C PRO A 56 -1.22 -8.80 7.85
N PRO A 57 -1.35 -9.85 8.67
CA PRO A 57 -1.10 -9.76 10.10
C PRO A 57 0.29 -9.19 10.37
N ALA A 58 0.33 -8.05 11.07
CA ALA A 58 1.55 -7.47 11.59
C ALA A 58 2.00 -8.22 12.85
N THR A 59 2.15 -9.54 12.77
CA THR A 59 2.95 -10.34 13.72
C THR A 59 3.29 -11.67 13.03
N GLY A 60 4.48 -11.71 12.43
CA GLY A 60 5.02 -12.87 11.72
C GLY A 60 5.33 -12.56 10.26
N TRP A 61 6.42 -11.83 10.00
CA TRP A 61 7.04 -11.73 8.67
C TRP A 61 7.66 -13.07 8.21
N GLN A 62 7.02 -14.21 8.53
CA GLN A 62 7.54 -15.56 8.27
C GLN A 62 6.67 -16.38 7.31
N GLU A 63 5.52 -15.87 6.86
CA GLU A 63 4.69 -16.55 5.85
C GLU A 63 4.30 -15.60 4.70
N MET A 64 5.27 -14.89 4.13
CA MET A 64 5.17 -14.60 2.69
C MET A 64 5.55 -15.89 1.98
N GLU A 65 4.58 -16.58 1.39
CA GLU A 65 4.87 -17.62 0.41
C GLU A 65 5.62 -16.94 -0.75
N PHE A 66 6.95 -17.07 -0.75
CA PHE A 66 7.77 -16.59 -1.85
C PHE A 66 7.54 -17.56 -3.00
N ASP A 67 6.59 -17.24 -3.87
CA ASP A 67 6.41 -17.95 -5.13
C ASP A 67 7.74 -18.01 -5.88
N GLU A 68 7.91 -19.04 -6.71
CA GLU A 68 9.12 -19.25 -7.52
C GLU A 68 9.51 -18.01 -8.35
N GLU A 69 8.52 -17.19 -8.69
CA GLU A 69 8.69 -15.91 -9.40
C GLU A 69 9.29 -14.81 -8.52
N THR A 70 8.91 -14.73 -7.25
CA THR A 70 9.44 -13.79 -6.26
C THR A 70 10.92 -14.04 -5.99
N TRP A 71 11.33 -15.32 -5.92
CA TRP A 71 12.74 -15.68 -5.77
C TRP A 71 13.59 -15.28 -6.99
N LYS A 72 13.04 -15.41 -8.20
CA LYS A 72 13.68 -14.94 -9.43
C LYS A 72 13.82 -13.42 -9.45
N VAL A 73 12.86 -12.70 -8.87
CA VAL A 73 12.92 -11.25 -8.73
C VAL A 73 14.02 -10.84 -7.74
N ILE A 74 14.07 -11.45 -6.55
CA ILE A 74 15.09 -11.16 -5.53
C ILE A 74 16.51 -11.36 -6.09
N LYS A 75 16.76 -12.49 -6.78
CA LYS A 75 18.06 -12.75 -7.43
C LYS A 75 18.43 -11.73 -8.51
N LYS A 76 17.46 -11.17 -9.22
CA LYS A 76 17.69 -10.13 -10.24
C LYS A 76 17.89 -8.76 -9.61
N ILE A 77 17.24 -8.49 -8.49
CA ILE A 77 17.39 -7.25 -7.75
C ILE A 77 18.79 -7.22 -7.12
N GLY A 78 19.18 -8.20 -6.31
CA GLY A 78 20.46 -8.24 -5.57
C GLY A 78 21.73 -8.46 -6.41
N SER A 79 21.77 -8.00 -7.66
CA SER A 79 22.90 -8.18 -8.58
C SER A 79 23.78 -6.94 -8.74
N THR A 80 23.39 -5.83 -8.10
CA THR A 80 23.97 -4.50 -8.34
C THR A 80 24.82 -4.03 -7.16
N GLY A 81 24.59 -4.55 -5.95
CA GLY A 81 25.34 -4.24 -4.73
C GLY A 81 25.23 -2.78 -4.29
N MET A 82 24.21 -2.06 -4.76
CA MET A 82 24.07 -0.62 -4.55
C MET A 82 23.30 -0.33 -3.27
N HIS A 83 23.87 0.53 -2.43
CA HIS A 83 23.24 0.97 -1.19
C HIS A 83 22.48 2.28 -1.40
N ILE A 84 21.21 2.31 -1.01
CA ILE A 84 20.34 3.49 -1.09
C ILE A 84 20.02 3.96 0.32
N GLY A 85 19.95 5.27 0.52
CA GLY A 85 19.59 5.84 1.82
C GLY A 85 18.25 5.31 2.34
N GLU A 86 18.22 4.86 3.61
CA GLU A 86 17.01 4.28 4.24
C GLU A 86 15.80 5.21 4.20
N GLN A 87 16.03 6.52 4.36
CA GLN A 87 14.98 7.53 4.28
C GLN A 87 14.33 7.56 2.89
N THR A 88 15.13 7.43 1.84
CA THR A 88 14.66 7.35 0.44
C THR A 88 13.84 6.08 0.23
N LEU A 89 14.32 4.93 0.69
CA LEU A 89 13.58 3.66 0.58
C LEU A 89 12.23 3.72 1.29
N LYS A 90 12.18 4.32 2.48
CA LYS A 90 10.95 4.50 3.25
C LYS A 90 9.95 5.39 2.53
N THR A 91 10.39 6.52 1.97
CA THR A 91 9.50 7.40 1.23
C THR A 91 9.00 6.77 -0.08
N VAL A 92 9.83 5.98 -0.76
CA VAL A 92 9.41 5.24 -1.96
C VAL A 92 8.43 4.11 -1.61
N LYS A 93 8.64 3.40 -0.49
CA LYS A 93 7.68 2.43 0.06
C LYS A 93 6.32 3.07 0.30
N ASP A 94 6.29 4.20 1.01
CA ASP A 94 5.06 4.92 1.33
C ASP A 94 4.36 5.38 0.05
N ALA A 95 5.12 5.91 -0.93
CA ALA A 95 4.58 6.28 -2.24
C ALA A 95 4.00 5.08 -3.02
N ILE A 96 4.61 3.90 -2.93
CA ILE A 96 4.09 2.67 -3.56
C ILE A 96 2.77 2.25 -2.89
N LEU A 97 2.69 2.30 -1.56
CA LEU A 97 1.51 1.88 -0.80
C LEU A 97 0.32 2.84 -0.97
N GLU A 98 0.58 4.15 -0.98
CA GLU A 98 -0.47 5.17 -1.07
C GLU A 98 -0.97 5.39 -2.51
N ASN A 99 -0.05 5.48 -3.47
CA ASN A 99 -0.35 5.97 -4.83
C ASN A 99 -0.11 4.91 -5.92
N GLY A 100 0.47 3.76 -5.55
CA GLY A 100 0.75 2.67 -6.48
C GLY A 100 2.02 2.88 -7.32
N TYR A 101 2.31 1.90 -8.18
CA TYR A 101 3.58 1.80 -8.89
C TYR A 101 3.92 2.97 -9.81
N GLN A 102 2.93 3.52 -10.52
CA GLN A 102 3.19 4.56 -11.52
C GLN A 102 3.58 5.88 -10.88
N GLU A 103 2.92 6.21 -9.78
CA GLU A 103 3.14 7.47 -9.06
C GLU A 103 4.43 7.40 -8.24
N ALA A 104 4.74 6.24 -7.67
CA ALA A 104 6.04 6.01 -7.02
C ALA A 104 7.23 6.10 -8.01
N MET A 105 7.09 5.62 -9.26
CA MET A 105 8.14 5.80 -10.27
C MET A 105 8.36 7.28 -10.62
N LEU A 106 7.28 8.07 -10.67
CA LEU A 106 7.36 9.51 -10.93
C LEU A 106 8.01 10.24 -9.75
N TYR A 107 7.69 9.83 -8.52
CA TYR A 107 8.34 10.34 -7.32
C TYR A 107 9.86 10.09 -7.34
N VAL A 108 10.29 8.85 -7.63
CA VAL A 108 11.70 8.46 -7.76
C VAL A 108 12.40 9.29 -8.85
N ALA A 109 11.76 9.50 -9.99
CA ALA A 109 12.34 10.31 -11.06
C ALA A 109 12.63 11.76 -10.66
N GLN A 110 11.82 12.32 -9.74
CA GLN A 110 11.88 13.72 -9.33
C GLN A 110 12.76 13.97 -8.10
N HIS A 111 12.90 13.00 -7.20
CA HIS A 111 13.46 13.22 -5.86
C HIS A 111 14.74 12.43 -5.56
N THR A 112 15.28 11.68 -6.52
CA THR A 112 16.46 10.82 -6.30
C THR A 112 17.64 11.17 -7.21
N ALA A 113 18.86 10.99 -6.70
CA ALA A 113 20.09 11.22 -7.45
C ALA A 113 20.23 10.22 -8.61
N SER A 114 21.01 10.55 -9.65
CA SER A 114 21.01 9.80 -10.92
C SER A 114 21.20 8.29 -10.77
N MET A 115 22.17 7.83 -9.96
CA MET A 115 22.42 6.38 -9.80
C MET A 115 21.33 5.68 -8.97
N GLU A 116 20.91 6.29 -7.85
CA GLU A 116 19.80 5.78 -7.01
C GLU A 116 18.48 5.69 -7.78
N ARG A 117 18.20 6.73 -8.58
CA ARG A 117 17.04 6.77 -9.47
C ARG A 117 17.09 5.61 -10.46
N ASP A 118 18.20 5.44 -11.17
CA ASP A 118 18.31 4.42 -12.21
C ASP A 118 18.13 3.01 -11.63
N GLU A 119 18.62 2.76 -10.41
CA GLU A 119 18.44 1.50 -9.70
C GLU A 119 17.01 1.29 -9.20
N LEU A 120 16.42 2.28 -8.53
CA LEU A 120 15.03 2.20 -8.09
C LEU A 120 14.08 1.99 -9.27
N HIS A 121 14.31 2.66 -10.39
CA HIS A 121 13.56 2.43 -11.61
C HIS A 121 13.76 1.00 -12.14
N ARG A 122 14.98 0.45 -12.12
CA ARG A 122 15.26 -0.93 -12.50
C ARG A 122 14.48 -1.92 -11.63
N VAL A 123 14.57 -1.77 -10.30
CA VAL A 123 13.87 -2.61 -9.32
C VAL A 123 12.37 -2.56 -9.52
N MET A 124 11.79 -1.35 -9.61
CA MET A 124 10.35 -1.18 -9.83
C MET A 124 9.88 -1.72 -11.18
N ALA A 125 10.70 -1.59 -12.24
CA ALA A 125 10.41 -2.18 -13.55
C ALA A 125 10.41 -3.72 -13.49
N ILE A 126 11.33 -4.33 -12.72
CA ILE A 126 11.33 -5.78 -12.48
C ILE A 126 10.06 -6.18 -11.72
N CYS A 127 9.73 -5.51 -10.61
CA CYS A 127 8.51 -5.81 -9.85
C CYS A 127 7.24 -5.75 -10.70
N ARG A 128 7.14 -4.73 -11.58
CA ARG A 128 6.03 -4.58 -12.53
C ARG A 128 5.99 -5.71 -13.58
N ARG A 129 7.16 -6.11 -14.11
CA ARG A 129 7.25 -7.17 -15.13
C ARG A 129 6.79 -8.52 -14.60
N TYR A 130 7.06 -8.79 -13.32
CA TYR A 130 6.63 -10.01 -12.62
C TYR A 130 5.25 -9.86 -11.95
N LYS A 131 4.52 -8.77 -12.23
CA LYS A 131 3.16 -8.50 -11.69
C LYS A 131 3.08 -8.65 -10.16
N LEU A 132 4.16 -8.28 -9.45
CA LEU A 132 4.16 -8.35 -8.00
C LEU A 132 3.08 -7.44 -7.42
N SER A 133 2.45 -7.89 -6.34
CA SER A 133 1.49 -7.07 -5.61
C SER A 133 2.17 -5.80 -5.09
N VAL A 134 1.40 -4.73 -4.94
CA VAL A 134 1.89 -3.43 -4.41
C VAL A 134 2.58 -3.63 -3.05
N LYS A 135 2.02 -4.51 -2.21
CA LYS A 135 2.58 -4.87 -0.90
C LYS A 135 3.93 -5.58 -1.01
N MET A 136 4.07 -6.50 -1.96
CA MET A 136 5.32 -7.23 -2.17
C MET A 136 6.43 -6.32 -2.71
N ALA A 137 6.12 -5.40 -3.63
CA ALA A 137 7.13 -4.44 -4.09
C ALA A 137 7.53 -3.43 -3.00
N ALA A 138 6.58 -2.96 -2.20
CA ALA A 138 6.88 -2.09 -1.06
C ALA A 138 7.85 -2.80 -0.09
N TYR A 139 7.65 -4.09 0.17
CA TYR A 139 8.53 -4.91 0.99
C TYR A 139 9.93 -5.09 0.37
N LEU A 140 10.01 -5.41 -0.92
CA LEU A 140 11.30 -5.56 -1.62
C LEU A 140 12.09 -4.24 -1.66
N ILE A 141 11.42 -3.11 -1.77
CA ILE A 141 12.06 -1.78 -1.75
C ILE A 141 12.57 -1.44 -0.35
N GLU A 142 11.79 -1.71 0.70
CA GLU A 142 12.23 -1.48 2.08
C GLU A 142 13.49 -2.29 2.43
N ASN A 143 13.55 -3.53 1.93
CA ASN A 143 14.67 -4.43 2.18
C ASN A 143 15.71 -4.47 1.06
N LEU A 144 15.68 -3.49 0.14
CA LEU A 144 16.55 -3.47 -1.03
C LEU A 144 18.04 -3.57 -0.64
N ASN A 145 18.42 -2.87 0.44
CA ASN A 145 19.79 -2.88 0.95
C ASN A 145 20.23 -4.26 1.49
N GLU A 146 19.33 -5.01 2.12
CA GLU A 146 19.60 -6.36 2.63
C GLU A 146 19.71 -7.37 1.48
N ILE A 147 18.87 -7.20 0.45
CA ILE A 147 18.89 -8.02 -0.77
C ILE A 147 20.19 -7.77 -1.57
N GLU A 148 20.60 -6.52 -1.73
CA GLU A 148 21.81 -6.12 -2.48
C GLU A 148 23.10 -6.44 -1.74
N SER A 149 23.08 -6.47 -0.41
CA SER A 149 24.24 -6.87 0.40
C SER A 149 24.43 -8.39 0.47
N GLY A 150 23.48 -9.18 -0.05
CA GLY A 150 23.52 -10.64 0.02
C GLY A 150 23.30 -11.20 1.43
N ASN A 151 22.95 -10.35 2.39
CA ASN A 151 22.60 -10.74 3.77
C ASN A 151 21.14 -11.20 3.90
N TRP A 152 20.42 -11.34 2.79
CA TRP A 152 19.07 -11.88 2.75
C TRP A 152 19.08 -13.40 3.01
N MET A 153 19.18 -13.80 4.27
CA MET A 153 19.02 -15.16 4.80
C MET A 153 18.46 -15.16 6.23
#